data_AF-A0A7V9ZH53-F1
#
_entry.id   AF-A0A7V9ZH53-F1
#
_cell.length_a   1.000
_cell.length_b   1.000
_cell.length_c   1.000
_cell.angle_alpha   90.00
_cell.angle_beta   90.00
_cell.angle_gamma   90.00
#
_symmetry.space_group_name_H-M   'P 1'
#
loop_
_entity.id
_entity.type
_entity.pdbx_description
1 polymer ?
#
loop_
_entity_poly.entity_id
_entity_poly.type
_entity_poly.pdbx_seq_one_letter_code
_entity_poly.pdbx_strand_id
1 'polypeptide(L)' 'MARVFQVTLDCADPAKVGEFWAQVLGYVMEAPPEGYQTWPEALQAWDVPEHLWDSAYAI' A
#
# COMPACT_ATOMS: atom_id res chain seq x y z
N MET A 1 -16.58 1.83 -25.37
CA MET A 1 -15.16 2.05 -24.99
C MET A 1 -15.08 2.28 -23.50
N ALA A 2 -14.15 1.65 -22.80
CA ALA A 2 -13.87 1.96 -21.40
C ALA A 2 -12.97 3.20 -21.30
N ARG A 3 -13.16 4.04 -20.28
CA ARG A 3 -12.28 5.18 -19.97
C ARG A 3 -11.33 4.77 -18.85
N VAL A 4 -10.03 5.01 -19.06
CA VAL A 4 -9.01 4.87 -18.02
C VAL A 4 -8.93 6.19 -17.27
N PHE A 5 -8.90 6.13 -15.94
CA PHE A 5 -8.69 7.28 -15.07
C PHE A 5 -7.97 6.83 -13.79
N GLN A 6 -7.32 7.77 -13.13
CA GLN A 6 -6.62 7.57 -11.85
C GLN A 6 -7.27 8.45 -10.78
N VAL A 7 -7.26 7.97 -9.54
CA VAL A 7 -7.75 8.70 -8.36
C VAL A 7 -6.64 8.70 -7.32
N THR A 8 -6.37 9.86 -6.72
CA THR A 8 -5.49 10.02 -5.56
C THR A 8 -6.33 10.48 -4.38
N LEU A 9 -6.14 9.86 -3.22
CA LEU A 9 -6.88 10.14 -2.00
C LEU A 9 -5.92 10.72 -0.96
N ASP A 10 -6.25 11.90 -0.44
CA ASP A 10 -5.59 12.45 0.75
C ASP A 10 -6.35 11.95 1.99
N CYS A 11 -5.65 11.28 2.90
CA CYS A 11 -6.27 10.62 4.05
C CYS A 11 -5.30 10.52 5.22
N ALA A 12 -5.85 10.33 6.43
CA ALA A 12 -5.06 10.24 7.65
C ALA A 12 -4.41 8.86 7.86
N ASP A 13 -4.88 7.82 7.15
CA ASP A 13 -4.43 6.42 7.30
C ASP A 13 -4.60 5.71 5.93
N PRO A 14 -3.55 5.71 5.08
CA PRO A 14 -3.57 5.11 3.76
C PRO A 14 -3.84 3.60 3.80
N ALA A 15 -3.33 2.88 4.79
CA ALA A 15 -3.53 1.44 4.92
C ALA A 15 -5.02 1.08 5.04
N LYS A 16 -5.78 1.79 5.88
CA LYS A 16 -7.24 1.56 6.02
C LYS A 16 -8.01 1.87 4.73
N VAL A 17 -7.61 2.90 3.99
CA VAL A 17 -8.24 3.25 2.71
C VAL A 17 -8.00 2.15 1.69
N GLY A 18 -6.79 1.60 1.63
CA GLY A 18 -6.46 0.47 0.76
C GLY A 18 -7.21 -0.80 1.10
N GLU A 19 -7.26 -1.18 2.38
CA GLU A 19 -8.03 -2.34 2.86
C GLU A 19 -9.51 -2.24 2.48
N PHE A 20 -10.11 -1.05 2.64
CA PHE A 20 -11.49 -0.80 2.25
C PHE A 20 -11.71 -1.07 0.75
N TRP A 21 -10.87 -0.50 -0.12
CA TRP A 21 -11.03 -0.69 -1.57
C TRP A 21 -10.70 -2.10 -2.01
N ALA A 22 -9.73 -2.77 -1.39
CA ALA A 22 -9.43 -4.16 -1.64
C ALA A 22 -10.64 -5.05 -1.33
N GLN A 23 -11.32 -4.81 -0.21
CA GLN A 23 -12.54 -5.51 0.14
C GLN A 23 -13.69 -5.22 -0.84
N VAL A 24 -13.92 -3.95 -1.19
CA VAL A 24 -15.04 -3.53 -2.05
C VAL A 24 -14.88 -4.03 -3.49
N LEU A 25 -13.65 -4.03 -4.01
CA LEU A 25 -13.34 -4.38 -5.39
C LEU A 25 -12.86 -5.83 -5.56
N GLY A 26 -12.64 -6.55 -4.46
CA GLY A 26 -12.08 -7.90 -4.46
C GLY A 26 -10.60 -7.95 -4.84
N TYR A 27 -9.84 -6.88 -4.57
CA TYR A 27 -8.39 -6.89 -4.76
C TYR A 27 -7.69 -7.66 -3.64
N VAL A 28 -6.54 -8.22 -3.98
CA VAL A 28 -5.63 -8.85 -3.03
C VAL A 28 -4.54 -7.84 -2.71
N MET A 29 -4.18 -7.74 -1.43
CA MET A 29 -3.06 -6.93 -0.99
C MET A 29 -1.76 -7.41 -1.64
N GLU A 30 -0.94 -6.46 -2.09
CA GLU A 30 0.35 -6.81 -2.66
C GLU A 30 1.23 -7.50 -1.60
N ALA A 31 1.81 -8.63 -2.00
CA ALA A 31 2.77 -9.34 -1.17
C ALA A 31 4.06 -8.53 -1.04
N PRO A 32 4.81 -8.66 0.07
CA PRO A 32 6.11 -8.03 0.16
C PRO A 32 7.02 -8.50 -0.99
N PRO A 33 8.02 -7.68 -1.38
CA PRO A 33 8.97 -8.03 -2.43
C PRO A 33 9.69 -9.36 -2.15
N GLU A 34 10.14 -10.02 -3.21
CA GLU A 34 10.87 -11.28 -3.11
C GLU A 34 12.08 -11.16 -2.16
N GLY A 35 12.22 -12.14 -1.26
CA GLY A 35 13.27 -12.14 -0.24
C GLY A 35 12.84 -11.61 1.13
N TYR A 36 11.64 -11.03 1.25
CA TYR A 36 11.07 -10.55 2.52
C TYR A 36 9.80 -11.31 2.89
N GLN A 37 9.59 -11.56 4.19
CA GLN A 37 8.40 -12.21 4.71
C GLN A 37 7.26 -11.22 4.98
N THR A 38 7.61 -9.94 5.23
CA THR A 38 6.63 -8.89 5.55
C THR A 38 7.05 -7.54 4.96
N TRP A 39 6.08 -6.64 4.76
CA TRP A 39 6.35 -5.25 4.34
C TRP A 39 7.23 -4.48 5.34
N PRO A 40 6.98 -4.54 6.67
CA PRO A 40 7.88 -3.99 7.68
C PRO A 40 9.35 -4.40 7.52
N GLU A 41 9.61 -5.68 7.22
CA GLU A 41 10.96 -6.19 7.00
C GLU A 41 11.62 -5.57 5.76
N ALA A 42 10.87 -5.49 4.65
CA ALA A 42 11.35 -4.86 3.42
C ALA A 42 11.63 -3.36 3.62
N LEU A 43 10.71 -2.63 4.26
CA LEU A 43 10.84 -1.19 4.52
C LEU A 43 12.01 -0.89 5.46
N GLN A 44 12.23 -1.74 6.47
CA GLN A 44 13.41 -1.66 7.33
C GLN A 44 14.70 -1.89 6.55
N ALA A 45 14.75 -2.90 5.67
CA ALA A 45 15.93 -3.19 4.85
C ALA A 45 16.23 -2.10 3.81
N TRP A 46 15.23 -1.29 3.45
CA TRP A 46 15.37 -0.12 2.57
C TRP A 46 15.66 1.18 3.30
N ASP A 47 15.93 1.13 4.61
CA ASP A 47 16.19 2.28 5.47
C ASP A 47 15.05 3.32 5.47
N VAL A 48 13.79 2.89 5.27
CA VAL A 48 12.62 3.77 5.37
C VAL A 48 12.35 4.05 6.85
N PRO A 49 12.29 5.33 7.29
CA PRO A 49 11.93 5.67 8.66
C PRO A 49 10.55 5.12 9.05
N GLU A 50 10.43 4.52 10.24
CA GLU A 50 9.21 3.84 10.71
C GLU A 50 7.95 4.72 10.65
N HIS A 51 8.09 6.01 11.00
CA HIS A 51 6.99 6.98 10.93
C HIS A 51 6.46 7.25 9.51
N LEU A 52 7.16 6.78 8.47
CA LEU A 52 6.75 6.89 7.07
C LEU A 52 6.17 5.59 6.51
N TRP A 53 6.17 4.49 7.27
CA TRP A 53 5.73 3.18 6.75
C TRP A 53 4.27 3.18 6.30
N ASP A 54 3.40 3.90 7.02
CA ASP A 54 1.99 4.04 6.63
C ASP A 54 1.82 4.88 5.35
N SER A 55 2.65 5.90 5.17
CA SER A 55 2.67 6.70 3.93
C SER A 55 3.31 5.98 2.73
N ALA A 56 4.10 4.93 2.98
CA ALA A 56 4.71 4.11 1.93
C ALA A 56 3.71 3.14 1.26
N TYR A 57 2.47 3.08 1.76
CA TYR A 57 1.37 2.30 1.18
C TYR A 57 0.95 2.78 -0.24
N ALA A 58 1.52 3.88 -0.73
CA ALA A 58 1.31 4.39 -2.09
C ALA A 58 2.27 3.78 -3.14
N ILE A 59 3.23 2.95 -2.72
CA ILE A 59 4.18 2.26 -3.61
C ILE A 59 3.60 0.94 -4.08
#